data_AF-A0A3D9N3V0-F1
#
_entry.id   AF-A0A3D9N3V0-F1
#
_cell.length_a   1.000
_cell.length_b   1.000
_cell.length_c   1.000
_cell.angle_alpha   90.00
_cell.angle_beta   90.00
_cell.angle_gamma   90.00
#
_symmetry.space_group_name_H-M   'P 1'
#
loop_
_entity.id
_entity.type
_entity.pdbx_description
1 polymer ?
#
loop_
_entity_poly.entity_id
_entity_poly.type
_entity_poly.pdbx_seq_one_letter_code
_entity_poly.pdbx_strand_id
1 'polypeptide(L)'
;MKKKYKSIHNSSYSGKITNLFLNIDNGRTRTILIDNKWNKEIPFFIHEQLKVGDSLYKITESDFEYYMINSNRDTIKRDVNKFYRTKYFNKLKER
;
A
#
# COMPACT_ATOMS: atom_id res chain seq x y z
N MET A 1 8.33 10.17 14.44
CA MET A 1 8.05 10.65 13.06
C MET A 1 9.15 10.31 12.06
N LYS A 2 10.38 10.84 12.17
CA LYS A 2 11.50 10.53 11.24
C LYS A 2 11.71 9.02 11.00
N LYS A 3 11.74 8.22 12.08
CA LYS A 3 11.90 6.76 12.00
C LYS A 3 10.80 6.08 11.17
N LYS A 4 9.53 6.42 11.40
CA LYS A 4 8.39 5.85 10.66
C LYS A 4 8.38 6.29 9.19
N TYR A 5 8.61 7.57 8.92
CA TYR A 5 8.76 8.08 7.54
C TYR A 5 9.84 7.31 6.78
N LYS A 6 11.07 7.23 7.32
CA LYS A 6 12.19 6.51 6.71
C LYS A 6 11.91 5.02 6.54
N SER A 7 11.27 4.39 7.53
CA SER A 7 10.92 2.97 7.45
C SER A 7 9.97 2.67 6.30
N ILE A 8 8.95 3.51 6.08
CA ILE A 8 8.03 3.33 4.95
C ILE A 8 8.74 3.66 3.65
N HIS A 9 9.45 4.78 3.59
CA HIS A 9 10.19 5.24 2.42
C HIS A 9 11.17 4.19 1.90
N ASN A 10 11.92 3.55 2.80
CA ASN A 10 12.94 2.56 2.46
C ASN A 10 12.42 1.11 2.47
N SER A 11 11.12 0.89 2.67
CA SER A 11 10.54 -0.44 2.52
C SER A 11 10.37 -0.81 1.06
N SER A 12 10.56 -2.08 0.74
CA SER A 12 10.26 -2.66 -0.56
C SER A 12 9.60 -4.02 -0.40
N TYR A 13 8.63 -4.28 -1.26
CA TYR A 13 7.93 -5.55 -1.35
C TYR A 13 7.20 -5.61 -2.69
N SER A 14 6.96 -6.82 -3.17
CA SER A 14 6.11 -7.08 -4.31
C SER A 14 5.44 -8.42 -4.13
N GLY A 15 4.39 -8.67 -4.91
CA GLY A 15 3.76 -9.97 -4.97
C GLY A 15 2.43 -9.93 -5.70
N LYS A 16 1.90 -11.11 -5.94
CA LYS A 16 0.61 -11.33 -6.57
C LYS A 16 -0.47 -11.47 -5.51
N ILE A 17 -1.64 -10.88 -5.76
CA ILE A 17 -2.80 -11.03 -4.91
C ILE A 17 -3.37 -12.43 -5.13
N THR A 18 -3.38 -13.23 -4.07
CA THR A 18 -3.90 -14.60 -4.10
C THR A 18 -5.25 -14.74 -3.41
N ASN A 19 -5.63 -13.80 -2.54
CA ASN A 19 -6.97 -13.76 -1.95
C ASN A 19 -7.42 -12.32 -1.63
N LEU A 20 -8.72 -12.07 -1.74
CA LEU A 20 -9.41 -10.83 -1.35
C LEU A 20 -10.43 -11.19 -0.27
N PHE A 21 -10.14 -10.86 0.99
CA PHE A 21 -11.01 -11.25 2.10
C PHE A 21 -12.20 -10.30 2.21
N LEU A 22 -13.38 -10.76 1.79
CA LEU A 22 -14.62 -9.97 1.85
C LEU A 22 -15.18 -9.83 3.27
N ASN A 23 -15.04 -10.88 4.09
CA ASN A 23 -15.69 -10.96 5.40
C ASN A 23 -14.83 -10.41 6.55
N ILE A 24 -13.57 -10.05 6.27
CA ILE A 24 -12.69 -9.41 7.25
C ILE A 24 -12.87 -7.90 7.09
N ASP A 25 -13.96 -7.39 7.66
CA ASP A 25 -14.29 -5.97 7.66
C ASP A 25 -13.54 -5.25 8.79
N ASN A 26 -12.55 -4.44 8.41
CA ASN A 26 -11.81 -3.56 9.33
C ASN A 26 -12.19 -2.08 9.10
N GLY A 27 -13.46 -1.81 8.79
CA GLY A 27 -14.00 -0.48 8.55
C GLY A 27 -13.53 0.11 7.22
N ARG A 28 -12.57 1.05 7.26
CA ARG A 28 -12.06 1.74 6.05
C ARG A 28 -11.06 0.90 5.25
N THR A 29 -10.67 -0.25 5.76
CA THR A 29 -9.68 -1.14 5.16
C THR A 29 -10.24 -2.55 4.98
N ARG A 30 -9.67 -3.27 4.03
CA ARG A 30 -9.93 -4.68 3.72
C ARG A 30 -8.60 -5.42 3.65
N THR A 31 -8.64 -6.70 3.97
CA THR A 31 -7.43 -7.54 3.97
C THR A 31 -7.28 -8.25 2.63
N ILE A 32 -6.05 -8.28 2.13
CA ILE A 32 -5.65 -9.08 0.96
C ILE A 32 -4.52 -10.03 1.34
N LEU A 33 -4.47 -11.19 0.70
CA LEU A 33 -3.37 -12.14 0.81
C LEU A 33 -2.44 -11.98 -0.39
N ILE A 34 -1.14 -11.86 -0.12
CA ILE A 34 -0.10 -11.72 -1.14
C ILE A 34 0.76 -12.98 -1.16
N ASP A 35 0.97 -13.55 -2.35
CA ASP A 35 1.78 -14.74 -2.64
C ASP A 35 1.48 -15.95 -1.73
N ASN A 36 0.27 -16.05 -1.16
CA ASN A 36 -0.09 -17.02 -0.11
C ASN A 36 0.82 -16.98 1.14
N LYS A 37 1.53 -15.86 1.37
CA LYS A 37 2.55 -15.76 2.42
C LYS A 37 2.19 -14.76 3.50
N TRP A 38 1.64 -13.61 3.13
CA TRP A 38 1.42 -12.52 4.09
C TRP A 38 0.18 -11.71 3.78
N ASN A 39 -0.45 -11.22 4.84
CA ASN A 39 -1.66 -10.41 4.78
C ASN A 39 -1.31 -8.92 4.78
N LYS A 40 -2.10 -8.15 4.03
CA LYS A 40 -1.99 -6.69 3.99
C LYS A 40 -3.36 -6.04 4.08
N GLU A 41 -3.44 -4.99 4.88
CA GLU A 41 -4.61 -4.12 4.90
C GLU A 41 -4.47 -3.00 3.86
N ILE A 42 -5.50 -2.85 3.04
CA ILE A 42 -5.59 -1.81 2.00
C ILE A 42 -6.92 -1.06 2.11
N PRO A 43 -7.02 0.18 1.62
CA PRO A 43 -8.26 0.93 1.62
C PRO A 43 -9.36 0.20 0.87
N PHE A 44 -10.58 0.29 1.39
CA PHE A 44 -11.77 -0.32 0.78
C PHE A 44 -11.91 0.05 -0.70
N PHE A 45 -11.77 1.32 -1.05
CA PHE A 45 -11.92 1.77 -2.44
C PHE A 45 -10.88 1.19 -3.42
N ILE A 46 -9.70 0.79 -2.93
CA ILE A 46 -8.70 0.09 -3.76
C ILE A 46 -9.08 -1.39 -3.85
N HIS A 47 -9.48 -1.99 -2.72
CA HIS A 47 -9.90 -3.37 -2.65
C HIS A 47 -11.00 -3.70 -3.68
N GLU A 48 -12.01 -2.84 -3.79
CA GLU A 48 -13.14 -3.03 -4.73
C GLU A 48 -12.73 -3.03 -6.21
N GLN A 49 -11.55 -2.52 -6.53
CA GLN A 49 -11.05 -2.48 -7.91
C GLN A 49 -10.12 -3.65 -8.25
N LEU A 50 -9.69 -4.41 -7.23
CA LEU A 50 -8.70 -5.48 -7.40
C LEU A 50 -9.37 -6.83 -7.61
N LYS A 51 -8.62 -7.74 -8.22
CA LYS A 51 -8.98 -9.14 -8.40
C LYS A 51 -7.83 -10.05 -7.99
N VAL A 52 -8.15 -11.28 -7.62
CA VAL A 52 -7.15 -12.34 -7.51
C VAL A 52 -6.45 -12.47 -8.86
N GLY A 53 -5.12 -12.45 -8.85
CA GLY A 53 -4.35 -12.37 -10.09
C GLY A 53 -3.60 -11.06 -10.28
N ASP A 54 -4.12 -9.96 -9.73
CA ASP A 54 -3.48 -8.64 -9.78
C ASP A 54 -2.18 -8.61 -8.97
N SER A 55 -1.39 -7.57 -9.15
CA SER A 55 -0.07 -7.46 -8.51
C SER A 55 0.07 -6.17 -7.73
N LEU A 56 0.86 -6.24 -6.67
CA LEU A 56 1.19 -5.14 -5.79
C LEU A 56 2.71 -4.99 -5.80
N TYR A 57 3.20 -3.76 -5.82
CA TYR A 57 4.60 -3.51 -5.54
C TYR A 57 4.86 -2.16 -4.89
N LYS A 58 5.98 -2.12 -4.16
CA LYS A 58 6.59 -0.94 -3.60
C LYS A 58 8.10 -1.05 -3.75
N ILE A 59 8.70 0.00 -4.28
CA ILE A 59 10.16 0.14 -4.37
C ILE A 59 10.72 0.91 -3.18
N THR A 60 12.00 0.66 -2.89
CA THR A 60 12.81 1.42 -1.93
C THR A 60 12.90 2.89 -2.35
N GLU A 61 13.14 3.78 -1.39
CA GLU A 61 13.28 5.23 -1.60
C GLU A 61 12.04 5.87 -2.26
N SER A 62 10.89 5.28 -2.03
CA SER A 62 9.61 5.74 -2.57
C SER A 62 8.55 5.81 -1.49
N ASP A 63 7.70 6.82 -1.58
CA ASP A 63 6.52 6.95 -0.72
C ASP A 63 5.27 6.32 -1.33
N PHE A 64 5.41 5.76 -2.54
CA PHE A 64 4.31 5.25 -3.33
C PHE A 64 4.27 3.73 -3.35
N GLU A 65 3.06 3.23 -3.36
CA GLU A 65 2.69 1.84 -3.58
C GLU A 65 1.84 1.76 -4.84
N TYR A 66 2.03 0.70 -5.61
CA TYR A 66 1.41 0.51 -6.90
C TYR A 66 0.64 -0.80 -6.92
N TYR A 67 -0.57 -0.75 -7.46
CA TYR A 67 -1.42 -1.90 -7.69
C TYR A 67 -1.66 -2.02 -9.19
N MET A 68 -1.18 -3.10 -9.79
CA MET A 68 -1.34 -3.40 -11.21
C MET A 68 -2.59 -4.23 -11.42
N ILE A 69 -3.56 -3.67 -12.14
CA ILE A 69 -4.80 -4.35 -12.49
C ILE A 69 -4.56 -5.06 -13.82
N ASN A 70 -4.35 -6.36 -13.75
CA ASN A 70 -3.85 -7.13 -14.89
C ASN A 70 -4.91 -7.27 -16.00
N SER A 71 -6.20 -7.28 -15.65
CA SER A 71 -7.28 -7.47 -16.62
C SER A 71 -7.41 -6.34 -17.64
N ASN A 72 -7.07 -5.11 -17.28
CA ASN A 72 -7.21 -3.92 -18.12
C ASN A 72 -5.90 -3.15 -18.32
N ARG A 73 -4.77 -3.69 -17.82
CA ARG A 73 -3.44 -3.05 -17.86
C ARG A 73 -3.41 -1.67 -17.20
N ASP A 74 -4.24 -1.46 -16.18
CA ASP A 74 -4.30 -0.22 -15.42
C ASP A 74 -3.40 -0.29 -14.16
N THR A 75 -3.12 0.85 -13.54
CA THR A 75 -2.32 0.94 -12.32
C THR A 75 -2.85 1.98 -11.35
N ILE A 76 -3.19 1.55 -10.14
CA ILE A 76 -3.52 2.45 -9.03
C ILE A 76 -2.23 2.83 -8.31
N LYS A 77 -1.91 4.12 -8.27
CA LYS A 77 -0.80 4.68 -7.49
C LYS A 77 -1.32 5.27 -6.18
N ARG A 78 -0.77 4.81 -5.05
CA ARG A 78 -1.16 5.27 -3.71
C ARG A 78 0.04 5.85 -2.96
N ASP A 79 -0.11 7.05 -2.42
CA ASP A 79 0.85 7.60 -1.46
C ASP A 79 0.60 7.04 -0.07
N VAL A 80 1.46 6.11 0.37
CA VAL A 80 1.35 5.45 1.67
C VAL A 80 2.08 6.22 2.78
N ASN A 81 2.84 7.25 2.44
CA ASN A 81 3.69 7.97 3.39
C ASN A 81 3.29 9.44 3.60
N LYS A 82 2.29 9.97 2.86
CA LYS A 82 1.84 11.37 2.91
C LYS A 82 1.76 11.94 4.32
N PHE A 83 1.07 11.24 5.22
CA PHE A 83 0.90 11.69 6.61
C PHE A 83 2.24 11.88 7.34
N TYR A 84 3.10 10.86 7.32
CA TYR A 84 4.38 10.90 8.02
C TYR A 84 5.36 11.86 7.34
N ARG A 85 5.32 11.96 6.01
CA ARG A 85 6.12 12.91 5.23
C ARG A 85 5.78 14.34 5.61
N THR A 86 4.50 14.72 5.61
CA THR A 86 4.04 16.05 6.02
C THR A 86 4.46 16.36 7.45
N LYS A 87 4.22 15.45 8.40
CA LYS A 87 4.63 15.63 9.80
C LYS A 87 6.14 15.74 9.97
N TYR A 88 6.92 15.01 9.17
CA TYR A 88 8.39 15.07 9.21
C TYR A 88 8.93 16.41 8.74
N PHE A 89 8.47 16.91 7.59
CA PHE A 89 8.96 18.17 7.03
C PHE A 89 8.46 19.39 7.78
N ASN A 90 7.24 19.39 8.32
CA ASN A 90 6.76 20.49 9.16
C ASN A 90 7.66 20.67 10.40
N LYS A 91 8.03 19.57 11.07
CA LYS A 91 8.94 19.60 12.21
C LYS A 91 10.36 20.08 11.86
N LEU A 92 10.79 19.93 10.60
CA LEU A 92 12.08 20.46 10.15
C LEU A 92 12.03 21.96 9.87
N LYS A 93 10.87 22.50 9.46
CA LYS A 93 10.67 23.92 9.20
C LYS A 93 10.47 24.75 10.47
N GLU A 94 10.03 24.12 11.55
CA GLU A 94 9.93 24.72 12.89
C GLU A 94 11.29 24.79 13.63
N ARG A 95 12.39 24.38 12.98
CA ARG A 95 13.76 24.46 13.50
C ARG A 95 14.54 25.50 12.73
#